data_AF-A0A2Z5QZB1-F1
#
_entry.id   AF-A0A2Z5QZB1-F1
#
_cell.length_a   1.000
_cell.length_b   1.000
_cell.length_c   1.000
_cell.angle_alpha   90.00
_cell.angle_beta   90.00
_cell.angle_gamma   90.00
#
_symmetry.space_group_name_H-M   'P 1'
#
loop_
_entity.id
_entity.type
_entity.pdbx_description
1 polymer ?
#
loop_
_entity_poly.entity_id
_entity_poly.type
_entity_poly.pdbx_seq_one_letter_code
_entity_poly.pdbx_strand_id
1 'polypeptide(L)'
;MSDIVEKAAALVEELYAENPLPAIGIKPSEAAEPLPVTVSKFGGVPYLPAGVEAPTDSDGIPMGMIAQINCAELPENPIYPPTGMVQFWVSTNSGWG
;
A
#
# COMPACT_ATOMS: atom_id res chain seq x y z
N MET A 1 12.32 31.73 -5.11
CA MET A 1 11.59 30.70 -5.88
C MET A 1 11.16 31.37 -7.18
N SER A 2 11.43 30.83 -8.36
CA SER A 2 11.19 31.53 -9.63
C SER A 2 9.74 31.40 -10.10
N ASP A 3 9.19 32.42 -10.77
CA ASP A 3 7.84 32.45 -11.38
C ASP A 3 7.46 31.19 -12.18
N ILE A 4 8.45 30.52 -12.78
CA ILE A 4 8.25 29.28 -13.54
C ILE A 4 7.81 28.12 -12.63
N VAL A 5 8.37 28.01 -11.41
CA VAL A 5 8.04 26.94 -10.45
C VAL A 5 6.62 27.12 -9.93
N GLU A 6 6.20 28.37 -9.68
CA GLU A 6 4.87 28.69 -9.18
C GLU A 6 3.79 28.43 -10.24
N LYS A 7 4.05 28.79 -11.50
CA LYS A 7 3.17 28.45 -12.63
C LYS A 7 3.10 26.95 -12.88
N ALA A 8 4.20 26.23 -12.75
CA ALA A 8 4.22 24.77 -12.91
C ALA A 8 3.39 24.07 -11.82
N ALA A 9 3.50 24.50 -10.56
CA ALA A 9 2.70 23.96 -9.47
C ALA A 9 1.19 24.24 -9.67
N ALA A 10 0.82 25.45 -10.07
CA ALA A 10 -0.57 25.81 -10.34
C ALA A 10 -1.19 24.98 -11.50
N LEU A 11 -0.42 24.76 -12.57
CA LEU A 11 -0.84 23.92 -13.68
C LEU A 11 -1.03 22.45 -13.26
N VAL A 12 -0.16 21.93 -12.40
CA VAL A 12 -0.27 20.56 -11.88
C VAL A 12 -1.55 20.40 -11.05
N GLU A 13 -1.89 21.37 -10.20
CA GLU A 13 -3.14 21.38 -9.43
C GLU A 13 -4.38 21.44 -10.34
N GLU A 14 -4.34 22.28 -11.39
CA GLU A 14 -5.42 22.36 -12.39
C GLU A 14 -5.61 21.01 -13.12
N LEU A 15 -4.52 20.38 -13.55
CA LEU A 15 -4.57 19.06 -14.20
C LEU A 15 -5.11 17.96 -13.28
N TYR A 16 -4.77 17.99 -11.98
CA TYR A 16 -5.33 17.05 -11.01
C TYR A 16 -6.82 17.29 -10.76
N ALA A 17 -7.26 18.55 -10.72
CA ALA A 17 -8.66 18.90 -10.56
C ALA A 17 -9.49 18.51 -11.79
N GLU A 18 -8.93 18.62 -13.00
CA GLU A 18 -9.60 18.27 -14.25
C GLU A 18 -9.64 16.75 -14.53
N ASN A 19 -8.74 15.97 -13.91
CA ASN A 19 -8.65 14.53 -14.16
C ASN A 19 -8.61 13.71 -12.87
N PRO A 20 -9.71 13.67 -12.08
CA PRO A 20 -9.76 12.91 -10.84
C PRO A 20 -9.80 11.41 -11.15
N LEU A 21 -8.65 10.75 -11.01
CA LEU A 21 -8.61 9.30 -10.93
C LEU A 21 -9.16 8.87 -9.55
N PRO A 22 -10.05 7.87 -9.48
CA PRO A 22 -10.49 7.32 -8.21
C PRO A 22 -9.28 6.91 -7.35
N ALA A 23 -9.21 7.44 -6.13
CA ALA A 23 -8.12 7.18 -5.20
C ALA A 23 -8.65 7.02 -3.78
N ILE A 24 -7.91 6.26 -2.97
CA ILE A 24 -8.20 6.07 -1.55
C ILE A 24 -7.04 6.67 -0.77
N GLY A 25 -7.31 7.74 -0.02
CA GLY A 25 -6.32 8.36 0.87
C GLY A 25 -6.13 7.52 2.14
N ILE A 26 -4.90 7.10 2.41
CA ILE A 26 -4.56 6.35 3.62
C ILE A 26 -3.84 7.29 4.60
N LYS A 27 -4.35 7.38 5.84
CA LYS A 27 -3.71 8.11 6.93
C LYS A 27 -3.19 7.12 7.97
N PRO A 28 -1.89 6.80 7.97
CA PRO A 28 -1.32 5.85 8.92
C PRO A 28 -1.19 6.46 10.32
N SER A 29 -1.25 5.58 11.32
CA SER A 29 -0.90 5.89 12.72
C SER A 29 -0.04 4.76 13.27
N GLU A 30 0.81 5.07 14.24
CA GLU A 30 1.58 4.05 14.94
C GLU A 30 0.65 3.13 15.74
N ALA A 31 0.96 1.83 15.72
CA ALA A 31 0.24 0.84 16.50
C ALA A 31 0.86 0.74 17.90
N ALA A 32 0.04 0.88 18.95
CA ALA A 32 0.50 0.73 20.34
C ALA A 32 0.81 -0.73 20.71
N GLU A 33 0.15 -1.68 20.05
CA GLU A 33 0.31 -3.12 20.23
C GLU A 33 0.35 -3.82 18.87
N PRO A 34 0.84 -5.07 18.79
CA PRO A 34 0.80 -5.84 17.56
C PRO A 34 -0.63 -5.95 17.00
N LEU A 35 -0.83 -5.43 15.79
CA LEU A 35 -2.12 -5.47 15.12
C LEU A 35 -2.50 -6.91 14.73
N PRO A 36 -3.80 -7.28 14.78
CA PRO A 36 -4.27 -8.55 14.25
C PRO A 36 -3.78 -8.81 12.83
N VAL A 37 -3.64 -10.07 12.45
CA VAL A 37 -3.18 -10.40 11.09
C VAL A 37 -4.21 -10.06 10.02
N THR A 38 -5.48 -9.91 10.36
CA THR A 38 -6.58 -9.70 9.41
C THR A 38 -6.93 -8.24 9.12
N VAL A 39 -6.22 -7.27 9.71
CA VAL A 39 -6.50 -5.84 9.47
C VAL A 39 -5.58 -5.26 8.40
N SER A 40 -5.95 -4.10 7.85
CA SER A 40 -5.05 -3.30 7.03
C SER A 40 -3.91 -2.74 7.88
N LYS A 41 -2.67 -2.86 7.40
CA LYS A 41 -1.48 -2.37 8.09
C LYS A 41 -0.28 -2.23 7.18
N PHE A 42 0.68 -1.45 7.64
CA PHE A 42 2.02 -1.35 7.04
C PHE A 42 2.99 -2.19 7.86
N GLY A 43 3.75 -3.07 7.19
CA GLY A 43 4.69 -3.99 7.84
C GLY A 43 4.06 -4.94 8.88
N GLY A 44 4.92 -5.49 9.74
CA GLY A 44 4.52 -6.43 10.79
C GLY A 44 4.24 -7.83 10.28
N VAL A 45 3.55 -8.64 11.10
CA VAL A 45 3.27 -10.05 10.79
C VAL A 45 2.10 -10.15 9.78
N PRO A 46 2.32 -10.72 8.58
CA PRO A 46 1.28 -10.84 7.55
C PRO A 46 0.19 -11.86 7.93
N TYR A 47 -0.99 -11.75 7.32
CA TYR A 47 -1.90 -12.89 7.22
C TYR A 47 -1.36 -13.89 6.17
N LEU A 48 -1.21 -15.15 6.56
CA LEU A 48 -0.95 -16.27 5.66
C LEU A 48 -1.91 -17.40 6.01
N PRO A 49 -2.58 -18.03 5.02
CA PRO A 49 -3.39 -19.21 5.28
C PRO A 49 -2.56 -20.35 5.87
N ALA A 50 -3.21 -21.26 6.61
CA ALA A 50 -2.52 -22.39 7.21
C ALA A 50 -1.81 -23.24 6.15
N GLY A 51 -0.51 -23.50 6.36
CA GLY A 51 0.32 -24.26 5.44
C GLY A 51 0.83 -23.49 4.21
N VAL A 52 0.54 -22.18 4.11
CA VAL A 52 1.09 -21.31 3.07
C VAL A 52 2.30 -20.57 3.63
N GLU A 53 3.43 -20.68 2.95
CA GLU A 53 4.65 -19.95 3.27
C GLU A 53 4.61 -18.53 2.69
N ALA A 54 5.43 -17.63 3.24
CA ALA A 54 5.62 -16.30 2.68
C ALA A 54 6.20 -16.41 1.24
N PRO A 55 5.86 -15.49 0.34
CA PRO A 55 6.46 -15.47 -1.00
C PRO A 55 7.98 -15.29 -0.90
N THR A 56 8.70 -15.89 -1.84
CA THR A 56 10.14 -15.76 -1.98
C THR A 56 10.50 -14.95 -3.22
N ASP A 57 11.66 -14.29 -3.20
CA ASP A 57 12.23 -13.67 -4.39
C ASP A 57 12.84 -14.69 -5.36
N SER A 58 13.49 -14.20 -6.42
CA SER A 58 14.11 -15.03 -7.45
C SER A 58 15.23 -15.93 -6.95
N ASP A 59 15.83 -15.62 -5.80
CA ASP A 59 16.90 -16.39 -5.18
C ASP A 59 16.37 -17.35 -4.11
N GLY A 60 15.04 -17.42 -3.93
CA GLY A 60 14.39 -18.24 -2.91
C GLY A 60 14.43 -17.65 -1.50
N ILE A 61 14.77 -16.36 -1.37
CA ILE A 61 14.81 -15.68 -0.08
C ILE A 61 13.40 -15.19 0.29
N PRO A 62 12.89 -15.46 1.51
CA PRO A 62 11.60 -14.95 1.95
C PRO A 62 11.51 -13.43 1.88
N MET A 63 10.45 -12.93 1.26
CA MET A 63 10.19 -11.51 1.10
C MET A 63 9.58 -10.89 2.38
N GLY A 64 9.81 -9.61 2.58
CA GLY A 64 9.17 -8.83 3.64
C GLY A 64 7.85 -8.22 3.15
N MET A 65 6.79 -8.34 3.94
CA MET A 65 5.52 -7.64 3.66
C MET A 65 5.67 -6.16 4.04
N ILE A 66 5.42 -5.26 3.10
CA ILE A 66 5.47 -3.80 3.34
C ILE A 66 4.09 -3.21 3.64
N ALA A 67 3.04 -3.81 3.07
CA ALA A 67 1.67 -3.39 3.32
C ALA A 67 0.70 -4.54 3.08
N GLN A 68 -0.41 -4.50 3.81
CA GLN A 68 -1.55 -5.37 3.61
C GLN A 68 -2.82 -4.54 3.75
N ILE A 69 -3.78 -4.80 2.88
CA ILE A 69 -5.07 -4.13 2.83
C ILE A 69 -6.17 -5.17 2.93
N ASN A 70 -6.95 -5.11 4.01
CA ASN A 70 -8.20 -5.84 4.10
C ASN A 70 -9.25 -5.06 3.31
N CYS A 71 -9.69 -5.59 2.17
CA CYS A 71 -10.55 -4.84 1.26
C CYS A 71 -11.92 -4.52 1.86
N ALA A 72 -12.37 -5.27 2.87
CA ALA A 72 -13.61 -4.98 3.60
C ALA A 72 -13.52 -3.73 4.49
N GLU A 73 -12.32 -3.20 4.75
CA GLU A 73 -12.10 -1.95 5.51
C GLU A 73 -12.05 -0.71 4.61
N LEU A 74 -11.99 -0.90 3.29
CA LEU A 74 -11.97 0.20 2.35
C LEU A 74 -13.37 0.80 2.16
N PRO A 75 -13.48 2.10 1.88
CA PRO A 75 -14.73 2.66 1.36
C PRO A 75 -15.09 1.99 0.02
N GLU A 76 -16.38 1.98 -0.33
CA GLU A 76 -16.84 1.45 -1.61
C GLU A 76 -16.08 2.09 -2.77
N ASN A 77 -15.46 1.27 -3.60
CA ASN A 77 -14.60 1.72 -4.69
C ASN A 77 -14.54 0.69 -5.82
N PRO A 78 -14.25 1.11 -7.06
CA PRO A 78 -14.11 0.20 -8.20
C PRO A 78 -12.69 -0.38 -8.37
N ILE A 79 -11.75 -0.05 -7.49
CA ILE A 79 -10.30 -0.33 -7.64
C ILE A 79 -9.95 -1.69 -7.00
N TYR A 80 -10.51 -1.98 -5.83
CA TYR A 80 -10.26 -3.18 -5.06
C TYR A 80 -11.49 -4.09 -5.03
N PRO A 81 -11.31 -5.42 -4.87
CA PRO A 81 -12.42 -6.33 -4.61
C PRO A 81 -13.22 -5.93 -3.35
N PRO A 82 -14.50 -6.30 -3.22
CA PRO A 82 -15.31 -5.95 -2.05
C PRO A 82 -14.85 -6.64 -0.75
N THR A 83 -14.17 -7.78 -0.86
CA THR A 83 -13.64 -8.56 0.27
C THR A 83 -12.34 -9.25 -0.12
N GLY A 84 -11.55 -9.63 0.88
CA GLY A 84 -10.30 -10.35 0.69
C GLY A 84 -9.11 -9.55 1.18
N MET A 85 -7.92 -10.07 0.90
CA MET A 85 -6.67 -9.50 1.37
C MET A 85 -5.74 -9.23 0.19
N VAL A 86 -5.30 -7.98 0.05
CA VAL A 86 -4.23 -7.60 -0.88
C VAL A 86 -2.97 -7.36 -0.07
N GLN A 87 -1.86 -7.95 -0.47
CA GLN A 87 -0.56 -7.83 0.21
C GLN A 87 0.52 -7.40 -0.78
N PHE A 88 1.39 -6.51 -0.33
CA PHE A 88 2.54 -6.01 -1.06
C PHE A 88 3.82 -6.51 -0.38
N TRP A 89 4.69 -7.12 -1.16
CA TRP A 89 5.90 -7.79 -0.70
C TRP A 89 7.11 -7.23 -1.43
N VAL A 90 8.24 -7.21 -0.75
CA VAL A 90 9.52 -6.74 -1.30
C VAL A 90 10.65 -7.69 -0.94
N SER A 91 11.64 -7.85 -1.82
CA SER A 91 12.86 -8.58 -1.45
C SER A 91 13.55 -7.84 -0.30
N THR A 92 14.07 -8.60 0.66
CA THR A 92 14.86 -8.07 1.77
C THR A 92 16.33 -7.90 1.39
N ASN A 93 16.68 -8.11 0.12
CA ASN A 93 17.97 -7.75 -0.43
C ASN A 93 18.20 -6.22 -0.31
N SER A 94 19.43 -5.76 -0.54
CA SER A 94 19.78 -4.33 -0.39
C SER A 94 19.09 -3.39 -1.40
N GLY A 95 18.35 -3.93 -2.38
CA GLY A 95 17.70 -3.17 -3.45
C GLY A 95 16.28 -2.71 -3.14
N TRP A 96 15.65 -3.20 -2.07
CA TRP A 96 14.20 -3.06 -1.86
C TRP A 96 13.39 -3.60 -3.05
N GLY A 97 13.81 -4.76 -3.58
CA GLY A 97 13.25 -5.39 -4.78
C GLY A 97 14.34 -5.66 -5.80
#